data_AF-A0A6A4GFZ4-F1
#
_entry.id   AF-A0A6A4GFZ4-F1
#
_cell.length_a   1.000
_cell.length_b   1.000
_cell.length_c   1.000
_cell.angle_alpha   90.00
_cell.angle_beta   90.00
_cell.angle_gamma   90.00
#
_symmetry.space_group_name_H-M   'P 1'
#
loop_
_entity.id
_entity.type
_entity.pdbx_description
1 polymer ?
#
loop_
_entity_poly.entity_id
_entity_poly.type
_entity_poly.pdbx_seq_one_letter_code
_entity_poly.pdbx_strand_id
1 'polypeptide(L)'
;WNSTYDMLAAFLEMKDPVSEFLDHSLNGLVEYLLDKEEWDAIEGLFQILKDATTFFSTNAPIIAAVIPAMDAINEAFVTGIIDKQVLSDPIRHALSIGKKTLNKYYTLTKDSDIYCMAMGTYFLSYFKQSSNNHIVLHPSLKLNYFRNAGWMDAWIEEAVAVT
;
A
#
# COMPACT_ATOMS: atom_id res chain seq x y z
N TRP A 1 -13.57 12.13 -1.90
CA TRP A 1 -12.15 12.09 -1.54
C TRP A 1 -11.30 11.43 -2.65
N ASN A 2 -11.66 11.57 -3.94
CA ASN A 2 -10.95 10.91 -5.04
C ASN A 2 -10.44 11.89 -6.12
N SER A 3 -10.55 13.20 -5.89
CA SER A 3 -10.25 14.21 -6.92
C SER A 3 -8.82 14.15 -7.47
N THR A 4 -7.82 13.90 -6.62
CA THR A 4 -6.43 13.73 -7.07
C THR A 4 -6.25 12.46 -7.88
N TYR A 5 -6.99 11.39 -7.53
CA TYR A 5 -7.02 10.16 -8.31
C TYR A 5 -7.68 10.42 -9.68
N ASP A 6 -8.84 11.09 -9.71
CA ASP A 6 -9.54 11.40 -10.97
C ASP A 6 -8.69 12.30 -11.88
N MET A 7 -7.95 13.25 -11.29
CA MET A 7 -6.99 14.09 -12.02
C MET A 7 -5.84 13.29 -12.63
N LEU A 8 -5.26 12.35 -11.87
CA LEU A 8 -4.19 11.48 -12.36
C LEU A 8 -4.70 10.48 -13.42
N ALA A 9 -5.94 10.00 -13.29
CA ALA A 9 -6.59 9.15 -14.30
C ALA A 9 -6.65 9.90 -15.64
N ALA A 10 -7.19 11.12 -15.62
CA ALA A 10 -7.27 11.96 -16.80
C ALA A 10 -5.88 12.31 -17.36
N PHE A 11 -4.90 12.56 -16.50
CA PHE A 11 -3.53 12.81 -16.91
C PHE A 11 -2.92 11.62 -17.67
N LEU A 12 -3.15 10.39 -17.20
CA LEU A 12 -2.71 9.17 -17.88
C LEU A 12 -3.44 8.95 -19.22
N GLU A 13 -4.75 9.23 -19.29
CA GLU A 13 -5.51 9.20 -20.55
C GLU A 13 -5.00 10.24 -21.57
N MET A 14 -4.44 11.34 -21.08
CA MET A 14 -3.87 12.42 -21.88
C MET A 14 -2.36 12.27 -22.15
N LYS A 15 -1.78 11.07 -21.96
CA LYS A 15 -0.33 10.82 -22.15
C LYS A 15 0.22 11.37 -23.46
N ASP A 16 -0.44 11.07 -24.58
CA ASP A 16 0.00 11.51 -25.91
C ASP A 16 -0.02 13.04 -26.08
N PRO A 17 -1.17 13.74 -25.86
CA PRO A 17 -1.20 15.20 -26.00
C PRO A 17 -0.36 15.93 -24.96
N VAL A 18 -0.18 15.37 -23.75
CA VAL A 18 0.74 15.94 -22.74
C VAL A 18 2.18 15.84 -23.21
N SER A 19 2.59 14.68 -23.75
CA SER A 19 3.94 14.49 -24.26
C SER A 19 4.22 15.41 -25.45
N GLU A 20 3.28 15.54 -26.39
CA GLU A 20 3.37 16.48 -27.52
C GLU A 20 3.47 17.94 -27.04
N PHE A 21 2.68 18.31 -26.03
CA PHE A 21 2.71 19.66 -25.47
C PHE A 21 4.05 19.97 -24.77
N LEU A 22 4.61 19.01 -24.02
CA LEU A 22 5.87 19.19 -23.30
C LEU A 22 7.09 19.21 -24.24
N ASP A 23 7.06 18.42 -25.32
CA ASP A 23 8.13 18.37 -26.34
C ASP A 23 8.16 19.60 -27.26
N HIS A 24 7.08 20.38 -27.28
CA HIS A 24 7.00 21.56 -28.14
C HIS A 24 7.96 22.68 -27.67
N SER A 25 9.00 22.97 -28.47
CA SER A 25 10.08 23.92 -28.14
C SER A 25 9.62 25.32 -27.70
N LEU A 26 8.46 25.80 -28.15
CA LEU A 26 7.90 27.10 -27.73
C LEU A 26 7.38 27.12 -26.28
N ASN A 27 7.12 25.97 -25.69
CA ASN A 27 6.54 25.89 -24.35
C ASN A 27 7.61 25.95 -23.25
N GLY A 28 8.87 25.62 -23.57
CA GLY A 28 9.98 25.65 -22.61
C GLY A 28 9.86 24.63 -21.48
N LEU A 29 9.13 23.52 -21.70
CA LEU A 29 8.83 22.50 -20.70
C LEU A 29 9.47 21.14 -20.97
N VAL A 30 10.42 21.07 -21.90
CA VAL A 30 11.09 19.81 -22.30
C VAL A 30 11.78 19.13 -21.12
N GLU A 31 12.20 19.88 -20.09
CA GLU A 31 12.80 19.32 -18.87
C GLU A 31 11.82 18.49 -18.01
N TYR A 32 10.51 18.58 -18.26
CA TYR A 32 9.46 17.82 -17.58
C TYR A 32 8.93 16.65 -18.42
N LEU A 33 9.54 16.37 -19.57
CA LEU A 33 9.17 15.24 -20.40
C LEU A 33 9.45 13.93 -19.63
N LEU A 34 8.41 13.12 -19.45
CA LEU A 34 8.53 11.82 -18.80
C LEU A 34 8.98 10.78 -19.82
N ASP A 35 9.97 9.97 -19.45
CA ASP A 35 10.37 8.81 -20.25
C ASP A 35 9.36 7.66 -20.11
N LYS A 36 9.55 6.61 -20.92
CA LYS A 36 8.61 5.49 -20.96
C LYS A 36 8.54 4.77 -19.62
N GLU A 37 9.69 4.58 -18.98
CA GLU A 37 9.86 3.89 -17.72
C GLU A 37 9.17 4.65 -16.57
N GLU A 38 9.27 5.98 -16.56
CA GLU A 38 8.55 6.86 -15.63
C GLU A 38 7.04 6.79 -15.82
N TRP A 39 6.56 6.78 -17.07
CA TRP A 39 5.13 6.60 -17.34
C TRP A 39 4.62 5.25 -16.83
N ASP A 40 5.33 4.16 -17.16
CA ASP A 40 4.95 2.80 -16.78
C ASP A 40 4.93 2.67 -15.23
N ALA A 41 5.86 3.32 -14.54
CA ALA A 41 5.92 3.31 -13.10
C ALA A 41 4.85 4.18 -12.42
N ILE A 42 4.50 5.34 -12.99
CA ILE A 42 3.35 6.15 -12.53
C ILE A 42 2.06 5.35 -12.69
N GLU A 43 1.88 4.64 -13.81
CA GLU A 43 0.71 3.81 -14.05
C GLU A 43 0.60 2.65 -13.05
N GLY A 44 1.71 1.94 -12.78
CA GLY A 44 1.75 0.88 -11.77
C GLY A 44 1.43 1.38 -10.36
N LEU A 45 1.99 2.53 -9.96
CA LEU A 45 1.68 3.17 -8.68
C LEU A 45 0.20 3.58 -8.59
N PHE A 46 -0.30 4.18 -9.66
CA PHE A 46 -1.68 4.63 -9.76
C PHE A 46 -2.66 3.46 -9.63
N GLN A 47 -2.36 2.33 -10.26
CA GLN A 47 -3.20 1.13 -10.19
C GLN A 47 -3.30 0.59 -8.75
N ILE A 48 -2.20 0.56 -7.99
CA ILE A 48 -2.22 0.05 -6.61
C ILE A 48 -3.05 0.95 -5.68
N LEU A 49 -2.93 2.28 -5.83
CA LEU A 49 -3.74 3.23 -5.07
C LEU A 49 -5.22 3.17 -5.47
N LYS A 50 -5.52 2.96 -6.75
CA LYS A 50 -6.86 2.73 -7.28
C LYS A 50 -7.48 1.48 -6.69
N ASP A 51 -6.75 0.37 -6.71
CA ASP A 51 -7.21 -0.91 -6.22
C ASP A 51 -7.55 -0.83 -4.74
N ALA A 52 -6.66 -0.23 -3.93
CA ALA A 52 -6.92 0.00 -2.52
C ALA A 52 -8.14 0.90 -2.30
N THR A 53 -8.24 2.02 -3.00
CA THR A 53 -9.37 2.97 -2.84
C THR A 53 -10.69 2.33 -3.25
N THR A 54 -10.72 1.61 -4.38
CA THR A 54 -11.91 0.92 -4.89
C THR A 54 -12.34 -0.17 -3.91
N PHE A 55 -11.37 -0.97 -3.44
CA PHE A 55 -11.60 -2.03 -2.46
C PHE A 55 -12.25 -1.47 -1.16
N PHE A 56 -11.72 -0.37 -0.62
CA PHE A 56 -12.28 0.26 0.58
C PHE A 56 -13.55 1.08 0.35
N SER A 57 -13.90 1.37 -0.91
CA SER A 57 -15.16 2.02 -1.28
C SER A 57 -16.33 1.03 -1.40
N THR A 58 -16.09 -0.27 -1.21
CA THR A 58 -17.15 -1.29 -1.19
C THR A 58 -17.87 -1.34 0.16
N ASN A 59 -19.12 -1.83 0.19
CA ASN A 59 -19.93 -1.96 1.41
C ASN A 59 -19.58 -3.20 2.28
N ALA A 60 -18.39 -3.77 2.15
CA ALA A 60 -17.99 -4.95 2.90
C ALA A 60 -17.51 -4.60 4.33
N PRO A 61 -17.50 -5.55 5.28
CA PRO A 61 -16.78 -5.38 6.54
C PRO A 61 -15.27 -5.52 6.32
N ILE A 62 -14.60 -4.38 6.09
CA ILE A 62 -13.22 -4.26 5.56
C ILE A 62 -12.13 -4.10 6.63
N ILE A 63 -12.46 -4.11 7.93
CA ILE A 63 -11.50 -3.77 9.00
C ILE A 63 -10.28 -4.71 8.98
N ALA A 64 -10.48 -6.02 8.83
CA ALA A 64 -9.40 -7.01 8.74
C ALA A 64 -8.58 -6.91 7.43
N ALA A 65 -9.04 -6.14 6.45
CA ALA A 65 -8.32 -5.96 5.19
C ALA A 65 -7.49 -4.67 5.15
N VAL A 66 -7.62 -3.80 6.17
CA VAL A 66 -6.85 -2.55 6.25
C VAL A 66 -5.36 -2.82 6.36
N ILE A 67 -4.91 -3.68 7.28
CA ILE A 67 -3.48 -3.97 7.44
C ILE A 67 -2.88 -4.63 6.18
N PRO A 68 -3.49 -5.69 5.60
CA PRO A 68 -3.02 -6.26 4.35
C PRO A 68 -2.92 -5.26 3.19
N ALA A 69 -3.87 -4.33 3.06
CA ALA A 69 -3.82 -3.30 2.03
C ALA A 69 -2.70 -2.29 2.29
N MET A 70 -2.48 -1.91 3.55
CA MET A 70 -1.35 -1.04 3.92
C MET A 70 -0.01 -1.71 3.64
N ASP A 71 0.12 -3.02 3.90
CA ASP A 71 1.32 -3.79 3.57
C ASP A 71 1.56 -3.80 2.05
N ALA A 72 0.52 -4.03 1.25
CA ALA A 72 0.61 -4.01 -0.21
C ALA A 72 1.05 -2.64 -0.77
N ILE A 73 0.50 -1.54 -0.24
CA ILE A 73 0.92 -0.18 -0.63
C ILE A 73 2.37 0.08 -0.18
N ASN A 74 2.76 -0.38 1.01
CA ASN A 74 4.11 -0.21 1.52
C ASN A 74 5.15 -0.96 0.67
N GLU A 75 4.88 -2.20 0.29
CA GLU A 75 5.72 -3.00 -0.61
C GLU A 75 5.91 -2.30 -1.96
N ALA A 76 4.83 -1.76 -2.53
CA ALA A 76 4.88 -0.99 -3.78
C ALA A 76 5.79 0.24 -3.66
N PHE A 77 5.64 1.01 -2.58
CA PHE A 77 6.47 2.19 -2.34
C PHE A 77 7.94 1.82 -2.14
N VAL A 78 8.23 0.77 -1.37
CA VAL A 78 9.61 0.30 -1.13
C VAL A 78 10.26 -0.16 -2.44
N THR A 79 9.53 -0.95 -3.23
CA THR A 79 10.00 -1.43 -4.53
C THR A 79 10.35 -0.24 -5.43
N GLY A 80 9.43 0.73 -5.57
CA GLY A 80 9.68 1.92 -6.39
C GLY A 80 10.79 2.85 -5.87
N ILE A 81 11.02 2.93 -4.55
CA ILE A 81 12.13 3.73 -3.99
C ILE A 81 13.49 3.09 -4.29
N ILE A 82 13.56 1.75 -4.23
CA ILE A 82 14.80 0.98 -4.40
C ILE A 82 15.16 0.83 -5.88
N ASP A 83 14.19 0.75 -6.78
CA ASP A 83 14.42 0.57 -8.21
C ASP A 83 14.94 1.86 -8.87
N LYS A 84 16.27 2.02 -8.83
CA LYS A 84 16.99 3.16 -9.41
C LYS A 84 17.06 3.12 -10.93
N GLN A 85 16.68 2.01 -11.58
CA GLN A 85 16.76 1.88 -13.03
C GLN A 85 15.49 2.39 -13.72
N VAL A 86 14.37 2.45 -12.99
CA VAL A 86 13.04 2.71 -13.57
C VAL A 86 12.46 4.06 -13.14
N LEU A 87 12.84 4.59 -11.98
CA LEU A 87 12.19 5.77 -11.41
C LEU A 87 13.13 6.96 -11.18
N SER A 88 12.72 8.13 -11.67
CA SER A 88 13.43 9.39 -11.46
C SER A 88 13.44 9.86 -10.00
N ASP A 89 14.39 10.72 -9.68
CA ASP A 89 14.56 11.27 -8.33
C ASP A 89 13.30 11.97 -7.78
N PRO A 90 12.53 12.76 -8.57
CA PRO A 90 11.27 13.34 -8.10
C PRO A 90 10.22 12.30 -7.69
N ILE A 91 10.04 11.24 -8.49
CA ILE A 91 9.05 10.19 -8.20
C ILE A 91 9.47 9.41 -6.95
N ARG A 92 10.75 9.07 -6.82
CA ARG A 92 11.29 8.39 -5.62
C ARG A 92 11.14 9.24 -4.37
N HIS A 93 11.32 10.56 -4.50
CA HIS A 93 11.06 11.49 -3.40
C HIS A 93 9.58 11.50 -3.01
N ALA A 94 8.67 11.55 -3.99
CA ALA A 94 7.23 11.47 -3.75
C ALA A 94 6.83 10.16 -3.05
N LEU A 95 7.34 9.01 -3.52
CA LEU A 95 7.13 7.71 -2.87
C LEU A 95 7.66 7.69 -1.42
N SER A 96 8.82 8.31 -1.17
CA SER A 96 9.38 8.42 0.18
C SER A 96 8.50 9.24 1.12
N ILE A 97 7.89 10.32 0.63
CA ILE A 97 6.90 11.12 1.37
C ILE A 97 5.63 10.30 1.61
N GLY A 98 5.14 9.60 0.58
CA GLY A 98 4.00 8.69 0.65
C GLY A 98 4.21 7.63 1.74
N LYS A 99 5.37 6.98 1.75
CA LYS A 99 5.75 5.98 2.76
C LYS A 99 5.80 6.56 4.17
N LYS A 100 6.35 7.76 4.37
CA LYS A 100 6.32 8.43 5.69
C LYS A 100 4.88 8.66 6.17
N THR A 101 4.01 9.07 5.26
CA THR A 101 2.59 9.27 5.55
C THR A 101 1.90 7.95 5.90
N LEU A 102 2.14 6.91 5.08
CA LEU A 102 1.62 5.57 5.33
C LEU A 102 2.08 5.03 6.68
N ASN A 103 3.36 5.15 7.03
CA ASN A 103 3.92 4.71 8.31
C ASN A 103 3.27 5.41 9.51
N LYS A 104 2.92 6.70 9.39
CA LYS A 104 2.18 7.41 10.43
C LYS A 104 0.83 6.76 10.67
N TYR A 105 0.06 6.51 9.61
CA TYR A 105 -1.23 5.83 9.75
C TYR A 105 -1.08 4.37 10.16
N TYR A 106 -0.04 3.68 9.71
CA TYR A 106 0.25 2.31 10.11
C TYR A 106 0.44 2.23 11.63
N THR A 107 1.14 3.20 12.20
CA THR A 107 1.33 3.33 13.64
C THR A 107 0.01 3.58 14.38
N LEU A 108 -0.92 4.33 13.80
CA LEU A 108 -2.23 4.55 14.42
C LEU A 108 -3.15 3.32 14.29
N THR A 109 -3.10 2.63 13.15
CA THR A 109 -3.88 1.40 12.89
C THR A 109 -3.44 0.28 13.84
N LYS A 110 -2.13 0.11 14.03
CA LYS A 110 -1.59 -0.91 14.94
C LYS A 110 -1.90 -0.63 16.42
N ASP A 111 -2.04 0.66 16.79
CA ASP A 111 -2.31 1.07 18.19
C ASP A 111 -3.82 1.02 18.51
N SER A 112 -4.66 0.70 17.52
CA SER A 112 -6.11 0.60 17.67
C SER A 112 -6.53 -0.85 17.93
N ASP A 113 -7.22 -1.04 19.05
CA ASP A 113 -7.76 -2.34 19.47
C ASP A 113 -8.70 -2.93 18.41
N ILE A 114 -9.42 -2.10 17.65
CA ILE A 114 -10.40 -2.57 16.66
C ILE A 114 -9.72 -3.29 15.49
N TYR A 115 -8.64 -2.72 14.95
CA TYR A 115 -7.90 -3.33 13.85
C TYR A 115 -7.13 -4.56 14.33
N CYS A 116 -6.59 -4.51 15.54
CA CYS A 116 -5.95 -5.66 16.18
C CYS A 116 -6.94 -6.82 16.36
N MET A 117 -8.12 -6.56 16.92
CA MET A 117 -9.15 -7.60 17.11
C MET A 117 -9.63 -8.18 15.77
N ALA A 118 -9.81 -7.35 14.74
CA ALA A 118 -10.30 -7.79 13.44
C ALA A 118 -9.30 -8.70 12.69
N MET A 119 -8.00 -8.46 12.83
CA MET A 119 -6.96 -9.34 12.27
C MET A 119 -6.81 -10.66 13.04
N GLY A 120 -7.42 -10.77 14.22
CA GLY A 120 -7.19 -11.82 15.19
C GLY A 120 -6.48 -11.26 16.42
N THR A 121 -6.96 -11.62 17.61
CA THR A 121 -6.65 -11.06 18.96
C THR A 121 -5.16 -11.05 19.38
N TYR A 122 -4.22 -11.34 18.48
CA TYR A 122 -2.78 -11.58 18.74
C TYR A 122 -1.81 -10.55 18.21
N PHE A 123 -2.26 -9.59 17.38
CA PHE A 123 -1.40 -8.42 17.12
C PHE A 123 -1.04 -7.71 18.46
N LEU A 124 -1.95 -7.77 19.44
CA LEU A 124 -1.75 -7.25 20.80
C LEU A 124 -0.77 -8.06 21.66
N SER A 125 -0.63 -9.38 21.49
CA SER A 125 0.29 -10.18 22.32
C SER A 125 1.74 -10.14 21.80
N TYR A 126 1.95 -9.86 20.51
CA TYR A 126 3.29 -9.56 19.95
C TYR A 126 3.95 -8.36 20.66
N PHE A 127 3.16 -7.44 21.24
CA PHE A 127 3.68 -6.24 21.92
C PHE A 127 3.33 -6.08 23.40
N LYS A 128 2.37 -6.85 23.94
CA LYS A 128 2.03 -6.81 25.36
C LYS A 128 2.13 -8.20 25.98
N GLN A 129 3.17 -8.39 26.77
CA GLN A 129 3.44 -9.60 27.56
C GLN A 129 2.28 -9.83 28.55
N SER A 130 1.26 -10.59 28.13
CA SER A 130 0.17 -11.03 29.01
C SER A 130 -0.13 -12.48 28.72
N SER A 131 -0.21 -13.27 29.79
CA SER A 131 0.02 -14.72 29.78
C SER A 131 -1.22 -15.59 29.50
N ASN A 132 -2.38 -15.03 29.11
CA ASN A 132 -3.63 -15.80 28.97
C ASN A 132 -4.54 -15.30 27.83
N ASN A 133 -4.13 -15.42 26.56
CA ASN A 133 -5.03 -15.28 25.41
C ASN A 133 -5.04 -16.60 24.61
N HIS A 134 -6.07 -16.86 23.78
CA HIS A 134 -6.15 -17.97 22.81
C HIS A 134 -6.19 -17.44 21.36
N ILE A 135 -5.32 -17.96 20.46
CA ILE A 135 -5.11 -17.42 19.10
C ILE A 135 -6.27 -17.80 18.20
N VAL A 136 -6.92 -16.78 17.64
CA VAL A 136 -7.94 -16.95 16.61
C VAL A 136 -7.53 -16.11 15.41
N LEU A 137 -7.26 -16.75 14.28
CA LEU A 137 -6.96 -16.07 13.01
C LEU A 137 -8.26 -15.66 12.32
N HIS A 138 -8.21 -14.57 11.54
CA HIS A 138 -9.31 -14.22 10.67
C HIS A 138 -9.54 -15.34 9.62
N PRO A 139 -10.73 -15.96 9.54
CA PRO A 139 -10.97 -17.15 8.70
C PRO A 139 -10.70 -16.93 7.20
N SER A 140 -10.80 -15.69 6.72
CA SER A 140 -10.59 -15.35 5.30
C SER A 140 -9.14 -15.02 4.94
N LEU A 141 -8.24 -14.87 5.91
CA LEU A 141 -6.81 -14.64 5.65
C LEU A 141 -6.08 -15.98 5.62
N LYS A 142 -5.32 -16.23 4.56
CA LYS A 142 -4.55 -17.47 4.42
C LYS A 142 -3.37 -17.48 5.41
N LEU A 143 -3.04 -18.64 5.98
CA LEU A 143 -1.86 -18.85 6.84
C LEU A 143 -0.55 -18.33 6.20
N ASN A 144 -0.44 -18.43 4.88
CA ASN A 144 0.71 -17.92 4.13
C ASN A 144 0.91 -16.41 4.25
N TYR A 145 -0.16 -15.62 4.41
CA TYR A 145 -0.02 -14.19 4.65
C TYR A 145 0.75 -13.94 5.95
N PHE A 146 0.36 -14.62 7.04
CA PHE A 146 1.01 -14.45 8.35
C PHE A 146 2.48 -14.92 8.33
N ARG A 147 2.79 -16.03 7.64
CA ARG A 147 4.18 -16.47 7.42
C ARG A 147 4.99 -15.42 6.68
N ASN A 148 4.45 -14.90 5.58
CA ASN A 148 5.13 -13.89 4.77
C ASN A 148 5.29 -12.55 5.51
N ALA A 149 4.36 -12.23 6.41
CA ALA A 149 4.44 -11.07 7.30
C ALA A 149 5.42 -11.25 8.47
N GLY A 150 6.12 -12.40 8.56
CA GLY A 150 7.14 -12.65 9.58
C GLY A 150 6.59 -13.09 10.95
N TRP A 151 5.38 -13.65 11.00
CA TRP A 151 4.85 -14.22 12.24
C TRP A 151 5.61 -15.51 12.60
N MET A 152 5.80 -15.78 13.90
CA MET A 152 6.45 -17.00 14.37
C MET A 152 5.62 -18.24 14.05
N ASP A 153 6.26 -19.28 13.51
CA ASP A 153 5.58 -20.53 13.12
C ASP A 153 4.84 -21.19 14.29
N ALA A 154 5.42 -21.16 15.50
CA ALA A 154 4.79 -21.69 16.71
C ALA A 154 3.42 -21.04 16.99
N TRP A 155 3.23 -19.78 16.62
CA TRP A 155 1.98 -19.06 16.86
C TRP A 155 0.95 -19.36 15.78
N ILE A 156 1.41 -19.58 14.56
CA ILE A 156 0.54 -20.03 13.46
C ILE A 156 0.01 -21.42 13.78
N GLU A 157 0.86 -22.31 14.31
CA GLU A 157 0.48 -23.67 14.73
C GLU A 157 -0.49 -23.67 15.91
N GLU A 158 -0.26 -22.85 16.94
CA GLU A 158 -1.17 -22.72 18.09
C GLU A 158 -2.54 -22.17 17.67
N ALA A 159 -2.60 -21.24 16.73
CA ALA A 159 -3.86 -20.72 16.21
C ALA A 159 -4.67 -21.75 15.43
N VAL A 160 -3.98 -22.54 14.60
CA VAL A 160 -4.59 -23.63 13.84
C VAL A 160 -5.14 -24.70 14.78
N ALA A 161 -4.53 -24.91 15.95
CA ALA A 161 -4.98 -25.89 16.94
C ALA A 161 -6.27 -25.48 17.70
N VAL A 162 -6.62 -24.20 17.70
CA VAL A 162 -7.79 -23.64 18.42
C VAL A 162 -8.99 -23.39 17.48
N THR A 163 -8.78 -23.49 16.16
CA THR A 163 -9.81 -23.29 15.12
C THR A 163 -10.38 -24.62 14.64
#